data_AF-A0A2X2BU69-F1
#
_entry.id   AF-A0A2X2BU69-F1
#
_cell.length_a   1.000
_cell.length_b   1.000
_cell.length_c   1.000
_cell.angle_alpha   90.00
_cell.angle_beta   90.00
_cell.angle_gamma   90.00
#
_symmetry.space_group_name_H-M   'P 1'
#
loop_
_entity.id
_entity.type
_entity.pdbx_description
1 polymer ?
#
loop_
_entity_poly.entity_id
_entity_poly.type
_entity_poly.pdbx_seq_one_letter_code
_entity_poly.pdbx_strand_id
1 'polypeptide(L)'
;MTQKVVFFCSEHAADYPYTTEVETLLGGVARTVFPDGTEQFIDDDSSPVFIYSPKLSPDELEVFCKENLCRYQSFYETNETKILHFERVPLVPFW
;
A
#
# COMPACT_ATOMS: atom_id res chain seq x y z
N MET A 1 -10.58 -20.38 -4.38
CA MET A 1 -9.23 -19.80 -4.24
C MET A 1 -9.13 -18.72 -5.29
N THR A 2 -9.23 -17.45 -4.91
CA THR A 2 -9.17 -16.34 -5.86
C THR A 2 -7.72 -16.13 -6.23
N GLN A 3 -7.39 -16.31 -7.50
CA GLN A 3 -6.03 -16.17 -8.01
C GLN A 3 -5.63 -14.70 -7.90
N LYS A 4 -4.76 -14.40 -6.94
CA LYS A 4 -4.23 -13.05 -6.70
C LYS A 4 -3.08 -12.83 -7.69
N VAL A 5 -3.21 -11.84 -8.56
CA VAL A 5 -2.14 -11.47 -9.49
C VAL A 5 -1.37 -10.32 -8.86
N VAL A 6 -0.08 -10.52 -8.59
CA VAL A 6 0.83 -9.48 -8.12
C VAL A 6 1.50 -8.88 -9.35
N PHE A 7 1.18 -7.62 -9.67
CA PHE A 7 1.80 -6.87 -10.76
C PHE A 7 2.93 -6.02 -10.19
N PHE A 8 4.18 -6.36 -10.54
CA PHE A 8 5.31 -5.45 -10.40
C PHE A 8 5.50 -4.74 -11.74
N CYS A 9 5.00 -3.50 -11.86
CA CYS A 9 5.04 -2.73 -13.10
C CYS A 9 6.03 -1.56 -12.96
N SER A 10 7.30 -1.77 -13.34
CA SER A 10 8.35 -0.74 -13.24
C SER A 10 8.17 0.42 -14.23
N GLU A 11 7.36 0.24 -15.28
CA GLU A 11 7.19 1.25 -16.34
C GLU A 11 6.21 2.37 -15.96
N HIS A 12 5.31 2.14 -14.99
CA HIS A 12 4.28 3.10 -14.56
C HIS A 12 4.61 3.83 -13.24
N ALA A 13 5.79 3.60 -12.65
CA ALA A 13 6.19 4.30 -11.42
C ALA A 13 6.25 5.84 -11.61
N ALA A 14 6.50 6.29 -12.85
CA ALA A 14 6.45 7.71 -13.21
C ALA A 14 5.03 8.29 -13.22
N ASP A 15 4.01 7.46 -13.48
CA ASP A 15 2.61 7.88 -13.57
C ASP A 15 1.93 7.91 -12.19
N TYR A 16 2.45 7.12 -11.23
CA TYR A 16 1.88 6.95 -9.88
C TYR A 16 2.92 7.20 -8.76
N PRO A 17 3.50 8.42 -8.67
CA PRO A 17 4.55 8.73 -7.72
C PRO A 17 4.11 8.63 -6.26
N TYR A 18 2.87 9.02 -5.92
CA TYR A 18 2.40 9.00 -4.52
C TYR A 18 2.10 7.58 -4.06
N THR A 19 1.55 6.75 -4.93
CA THR A 19 1.36 5.33 -4.65
C THR A 19 2.71 4.62 -4.48
N THR A 20 3.71 4.96 -5.30
CA THR A 20 5.10 4.45 -5.17
C THR A 20 5.75 4.88 -3.85
N GLU A 21 5.54 6.13 -3.44
CA GLU A 21 6.04 6.64 -2.16
C GLU A 21 5.38 5.92 -0.97
N VAL A 22 4.05 5.73 -1.01
CA VAL A 22 3.33 4.99 0.04
C VAL A 22 3.81 3.54 0.13
N GLU A 23 4.05 2.87 -1.00
CA GLU A 23 4.63 1.52 -1.02
C GLU A 23 5.97 1.48 -0.26
N THR A 24 6.83 2.49 -0.47
CA THR A 24 8.12 2.63 0.22
C THR A 24 7.92 2.87 1.72
N LEU A 25 7.02 3.78 2.10
CA LEU A 25 6.69 4.09 3.51
C LEU A 25 6.02 2.91 4.24
N LEU A 26 5.47 1.94 3.53
CA LEU A 26 4.94 0.71 4.10
C LEU A 26 5.98 -0.42 4.16
N GLY A 27 7.23 -0.18 3.76
CA GLY A 27 8.29 -1.20 3.75
C GLY A 27 8.24 -2.12 2.53
N GLY A 28 7.71 -1.63 1.40
CA GLY A 28 7.59 -2.41 0.17
C GLY A 28 6.33 -3.28 0.08
N VAL A 29 5.29 -2.96 0.86
CA VAL A 29 4.00 -3.66 0.77
C VAL A 29 3.37 -3.41 -0.60
N ALA A 30 3.33 -4.44 -1.43
CA ALA A 30 2.80 -4.36 -2.78
C ALA A 30 1.28 -4.11 -2.80
N ARG A 31 0.80 -3.53 -3.91
CA ARG A 31 -0.63 -3.43 -4.19
C ARG A 31 -1.17 -4.75 -4.72
N THR A 32 -2.36 -5.08 -4.26
CA THR A 32 -3.16 -6.17 -4.82
C THR A 32 -4.08 -5.64 -5.88
N VAL A 33 -3.98 -6.21 -7.08
CA VAL A 33 -4.92 -5.94 -8.18
C VAL A 33 -6.06 -6.95 -8.11
N PHE A 34 -7.30 -6.45 -8.04
CA PHE A 34 -8.50 -7.27 -8.03
C PHE A 34 -9.03 -7.52 -9.45
N PRO A 35 -9.87 -8.54 -9.66
CA PRO A 35 -10.43 -8.85 -10.99
C PRO A 35 -11.27 -7.74 -11.62
N ASP A 36 -11.76 -6.78 -10.82
CA ASP A 36 -12.50 -5.60 -11.28
C ASP A 36 -11.57 -4.42 -11.67
N GLY A 37 -10.25 -4.61 -11.62
CA GLY A 37 -9.24 -3.62 -11.99
C GLY A 37 -8.91 -2.61 -10.90
N THR A 38 -9.54 -2.73 -9.73
CA THR A 38 -9.18 -1.89 -8.56
C THR A 38 -7.96 -2.45 -7.83
N GLU A 39 -7.30 -1.58 -7.07
CA GLU A 39 -6.09 -1.84 -6.32
C GLU A 39 -6.28 -1.53 -4.83
N GLN A 40 -5.49 -2.22 -3.99
CA GLN A 40 -5.44 -1.97 -2.55
C GLN A 40 -4.07 -2.34 -1.98
N PHE A 41 -3.56 -1.55 -1.03
CA PHE A 41 -2.44 -1.97 -0.19
C PHE A 41 -2.93 -2.95 0.87
N ILE A 42 -2.47 -4.18 0.76
CA ILE A 42 -2.83 -5.28 1.66
C ILE A 42 -1.61 -6.17 1.83
N ASP A 43 -1.28 -6.41 3.09
CA ASP A 43 -0.32 -7.42 3.49
C ASP A 43 -1.13 -8.62 4.00
N ASP A 44 -1.15 -9.70 3.22
CA ASP A 44 -1.80 -10.96 3.55
C ASP A 44 -0.83 -12.14 3.63
N ASP A 45 0.48 -11.86 3.75
CA ASP A 45 1.53 -12.88 3.83
C ASP A 45 1.41 -13.75 5.09
N SER A 46 0.81 -13.22 6.15
CA SER A 46 0.47 -13.99 7.34
C SER A 46 -0.80 -13.51 8.04
N SER A 47 -1.30 -14.30 8.99
CA SER A 47 -2.44 -13.91 9.82
C SER A 47 -1.96 -13.11 11.04
N PRO A 48 -2.60 -11.97 11.38
CA PRO A 48 -3.75 -11.37 10.70
C PRO A 48 -3.36 -10.63 9.42
N VAL A 49 -4.33 -10.50 8.51
CA VAL A 49 -4.21 -9.65 7.31
C VAL A 49 -4.25 -8.18 7.73
N PHE A 50 -3.35 -7.36 7.18
CA PHE A 50 -3.34 -5.91 7.39
C PHE A 50 -3.69 -5.17 6.10
N ILE A 51 -4.60 -4.21 6.23
CA ILE A 51 -5.10 -3.40 5.12
C ILE A 51 -4.66 -1.96 5.36
N TYR A 52 -4.03 -1.36 4.35
CA TYR A 52 -3.40 -0.04 4.48
C TYR A 52 -4.06 1.03 3.61
N SER A 53 -5.01 0.67 2.75
CA SER A 53 -5.78 1.62 1.93
C SER A 53 -7.20 1.12 1.67
N PRO A 54 -8.15 1.98 1.22
CA PRO A 54 -9.36 1.52 0.58
C PRO A 54 -9.04 0.79 -0.74
N LYS A 55 -10.00 0.01 -1.23
CA LYS A 55 -9.97 -0.64 -2.55
C LYS A 55 -10.54 0.34 -3.59
N LEU A 56 -9.69 0.85 -4.49
CA LEU A 56 -10.00 1.95 -5.41
C LEU A 56 -9.42 1.68 -6.81
N SER A 57 -9.89 2.38 -7.85
CA SER A 57 -9.16 2.34 -9.14
C SER A 57 -7.73 2.91 -8.98
N PRO A 58 -6.78 2.61 -9.88
CA PRO A 58 -5.40 3.11 -9.77
C PRO A 58 -5.32 4.64 -9.63
N ASP A 59 -6.09 5.38 -10.43
CA ASP A 59 -6.10 6.85 -10.40
C ASP A 59 -6.71 7.41 -9.10
N GLU A 60 -7.77 6.78 -8.60
CA GLU A 60 -8.37 7.16 -7.31
C GLU A 60 -7.45 6.82 -6.15
N LEU A 61 -6.72 5.71 -6.22
CA LEU A 61 -5.74 5.30 -5.21
C LEU A 61 -4.55 6.26 -5.16
N GLU A 62 -4.09 6.75 -6.31
CA GLU A 62 -3.03 7.76 -6.40
C GLU A 62 -3.45 9.08 -5.75
N VAL A 63 -4.67 9.56 -6.05
CA VAL A 63 -5.23 10.76 -5.41
C VAL A 63 -5.35 10.55 -3.90
N PHE A 64 -5.85 9.39 -3.47
CA PHE A 64 -5.94 9.04 -2.05
C PHE A 64 -4.58 9.05 -1.36
N CYS A 65 -3.55 8.46 -1.97
CA CYS A 65 -2.19 8.44 -1.45
C CYS A 65 -1.61 9.85 -1.34
N LYS A 66 -1.83 10.69 -2.37
CA LYS A 66 -1.42 12.09 -2.36
C LYS A 66 -2.04 12.87 -1.20
N GLU A 67 -3.35 12.73 -1.00
CA GLU A 67 -4.09 13.47 0.03
C GLU A 67 -3.72 13.02 1.45
N ASN A 68 -3.29 11.77 1.61
CA ASN A 68 -2.99 11.17 2.90
C ASN A 68 -1.50 10.91 3.15
N LEU A 69 -0.61 11.42 2.31
CA LEU A 69 0.83 11.14 2.39
C LEU A 69 1.41 11.45 3.78
N CYS A 70 1.02 12.58 4.38
CA CYS A 70 1.47 12.95 5.72
C CYS A 70 1.11 11.88 6.79
N ARG A 71 -0.02 11.18 6.63
CA ARG A 71 -0.43 10.12 7.57
C ARG A 71 0.47 8.90 7.43
N TYR A 72 0.82 8.52 6.20
CA TYR A 72 1.76 7.43 5.95
C TYR A 72 3.18 7.78 6.43
N GLN A 73 3.62 9.03 6.25
CA GLN A 73 4.89 9.50 6.78
C GLN A 73 4.93 9.42 8.31
N SER A 74 3.91 9.92 9.01
CA SER A 74 3.83 9.79 10.48
C SER A 74 3.76 8.34 10.95
N PHE A 75 3.07 7.48 10.20
CA PHE A 75 3.05 6.04 10.46
C PHE A 75 4.45 5.43 10.32
N TYR A 76 5.16 5.74 9.24
CA TYR A 76 6.53 5.28 9.01
C TYR A 76 7.45 5.77 10.11
N GLU A 77 7.49 7.06 10.42
CA GLU A 77 8.35 7.64 11.46
C GLU A 77 8.12 6.99 12.84
N THR A 78 6.86 6.69 13.17
CA THR A 78 6.52 6.02 14.44
C THR A 78 6.99 4.56 14.49
N ASN A 79 7.15 3.92 13.33
CA ASN A 79 7.39 2.48 13.21
C ASN A 79 8.67 2.14 12.42
N GLU A 80 9.53 3.13 12.15
CA GLU A 80 10.64 3.03 11.19
C GLU A 80 11.53 1.82 11.49
N THR A 81 11.90 1.63 12.75
CA THR A 81 12.73 0.49 13.15
C THR A 81 12.07 -0.85 12.80
N LYS A 82 10.76 -1.00 13.02
CA LYS A 82 10.04 -2.24 12.70
C LYS A 82 9.97 -2.47 11.20
N ILE A 83 9.65 -1.42 10.44
CA ILE A 83 9.54 -1.47 8.98
C ILE A 83 10.89 -1.83 8.35
N LEU A 84 12.00 -1.23 8.82
CA LEU A 84 13.35 -1.56 8.35
C LEU A 84 13.81 -3.00 8.69
N HIS A 85 13.20 -3.62 9.70
CA HIS A 85 13.41 -5.04 10.04
C HIS A 85 12.38 -5.97 9.38
N PHE A 86 11.60 -5.47 8.42
CA PHE A 86 10.56 -6.22 7.71
C PHE A 86 9.45 -6.76 8.63
N GLU A 87 9.21 -6.10 9.77
CA GLU A 87 8.08 -6.42 10.64
C GLU A 87 6.78 -5.81 10.11
N ARG A 88 5.70 -6.60 10.16
CA ARG A 88 4.35 -6.18 9.78
C ARG A 88 3.72 -5.37 10.90
N VAL A 89 3.29 -4.15 10.61
CA VAL A 89 2.69 -3.24 11.62
C VAL A 89 1.26 -2.89 11.23
N PRO A 90 0.25 -3.09 12.11
CA PRO A 90 -1.11 -2.69 11.82
C PRO A 90 -1.24 -1.17 11.70
N LEU A 91 -1.97 -0.71 10.70
CA LEU A 91 -2.38 0.68 10.54
C LEU A 91 -3.85 0.83 10.94
N VAL A 92 -4.15 1.86 11.72
CA VAL A 92 -5.55 2.21 12.03
C VAL A 92 -6.14 2.89 10.78
N PRO A 93 -7.25 2.36 10.20
CA PRO A 93 -7.88 2.97 9.03
C PRO A 93 -8.29 4.42 9.31
N PHE A 94 -8.08 5.28 8.31
CA PHE A 94 -8.38 6.72 8.38
C PHE A 94 -9.26 7.21 7.22
N TRP A 95 -9.85 6.27 6.48
CA TRP A 95 -10.76 6.47 5.35
C TRP A 95 -12.16 6.00 5.70
#